data_AF-A0A440Y3V5-F1
#
_entry.id   AF-A0A440Y3V5-F1
#
_cell.length_a   1.000
_cell.length_b   1.000
_cell.length_c   1.000
_cell.angle_alpha   90.00
_cell.angle_beta   90.00
_cell.angle_gamma   90.00
#
_symmetry.space_group_name_H-M   'P 1'
#
loop_
_entity.id
_entity.type
_entity.pdbx_description
1 polymer ?
#
loop_
_entity_poly.entity_id
_entity_poly.type
_entity_poly.pdbx_seq_one_letter_code
_entity_poly.pdbx_strand_id
1 'polypeptide(L)' 'YKGQLKTLSVRADIAIVPNQAKSADTHPDFRVLTQGVEVGAGWIRTGEASGKDYVSLSIAAPEFGPRKLYANL' A
#
# COMPACT_ATOMS: atom_id res chain seq x y z
N TYR A 1 2.90 9.84 0.17
CA TYR A 1 4.10 9.45 -0.61
C TYR A 1 3.72 9.25 -2.07
N LYS A 2 4.60 9.59 -3.01
CA LYS A 2 4.42 9.34 -4.45
C LYS A 2 5.60 8.51 -4.94
N GLY A 3 5.35 7.56 -5.83
CA GLY A 3 6.38 6.69 -6.37
C GLY A 3 5.85 5.86 -7.53
N GLN A 4 6.59 4.81 -7.88
CA GLN A 4 6.25 3.96 -9.00
C GLN A 4 6.34 2.49 -8.60
N LEU A 5 5.30 1.74 -8.90
CA LEU A 5 5.32 0.29 -8.86
C LEU A 5 5.88 -0.22 -10.18
N LYS A 6 7.05 -0.87 -10.12
CA LYS A 6 7.71 -1.43 -11.30
C LYS A 6 8.04 -2.90 -11.06
N THR A 7 7.46 -3.76 -11.88
CA THR A 7 7.77 -5.19 -11.97
C THR A 7 8.35 -5.49 -13.36
N LEU A 8 8.57 -6.77 -13.68
CA LEU A 8 9.02 -7.19 -15.01
C LEU A 8 8.04 -6.79 -16.12
N SER A 9 6.73 -6.81 -15.85
CA SER A 9 5.67 -6.60 -16.85
C SER A 9 4.75 -5.42 -16.56
N VAL A 10 4.81 -4.84 -15.35
CA VAL A 10 3.91 -3.76 -14.92
C VAL A 10 4.73 -2.54 -14.53
N ARG A 11 4.28 -1.36 -14.99
CA ARG A 11 4.84 -0.07 -14.58
C ARG A 11 3.70 0.92 -14.37
N ALA A 12 3.47 1.32 -13.13
CA ALA A 12 2.38 2.23 -12.78
C ALA A 12 2.83 3.23 -11.71
N ASP A 13 2.45 4.50 -11.88
CA ASP A 13 2.67 5.51 -10.86
C ASP A 13 1.64 5.35 -9.75
N ILE A 14 2.11 5.32 -8.50
CA ILE A 14 1.28 5.12 -7.32
C ILE A 14 1.44 6.28 -6.34
N ALA A 15 0.34 6.58 -5.66
CA ALA A 15 0.28 7.52 -4.56
C ALA A 15 -0.24 6.82 -3.31
N ILE A 16 0.53 6.91 -2.23
CA ILE A 16 0.12 6.49 -0.89
C ILE A 16 -0.39 7.72 -0.17
N VAL A 17 -1.70 7.77 0.09
CA VAL A 17 -2.37 8.92 0.71
C VAL A 17 -2.96 8.52 2.07
N PRO A 18 -2.95 9.41 3.08
CA PRO A 18 -3.60 9.13 4.36
C PRO A 18 -5.08 8.80 4.20
N ASN A 19 -5.56 7.83 4.97
CA ASN A 19 -6.98 7.54 5.08
C ASN A 19 -7.65 8.43 6.12
N GLN A 20 -8.20 9.56 5.67
CA GLN A 20 -8.90 10.51 6.55
C GLN A 20 -10.20 9.94 7.16
N ALA A 21 -10.73 8.85 6.58
CA ALA A 21 -11.93 8.18 7.07
C ALA A 21 -11.61 7.00 8.03
N LYS A 22 -10.36 6.88 8.49
CA LYS A 22 -9.98 5.84 9.46
C LYS A 22 -10.77 6.05 10.77
N SER A 23 -11.52 5.04 11.16
CA SER A 23 -12.37 5.05 12.36
C SER A 23 -12.09 3.88 13.33
N ALA A 24 -11.26 2.93 12.93
CA ALA A 24 -10.86 1.76 13.72
C ALA A 24 -9.42 1.36 13.39
N ASP A 25 -8.72 0.68 14.30
CA ASP A 25 -7.33 0.22 14.08
C ASP A 25 -7.19 -0.85 13.00
N THR A 26 -8.27 -1.59 12.72
CA THR A 26 -8.32 -2.55 11.61
C THR A 26 -8.38 -1.86 10.25
N HIS A 27 -8.87 -0.62 10.21
CA HIS A 27 -8.93 0.15 8.98
C HIS A 27 -7.54 0.62 8.56
N PRO A 28 -7.30 0.73 7.25
CA PRO A 28 -6.00 1.14 6.76
C PRO A 28 -5.68 2.58 7.15
N ASP A 29 -4.42 2.83 7.49
CA ASP A 29 -3.85 4.17 7.71
C ASP A 29 -3.67 4.92 6.39
N PHE A 30 -3.40 4.18 5.32
CA PHE A 30 -3.16 4.73 3.99
C PHE A 30 -3.95 4.00 2.91
N ARG A 31 -4.32 4.75 1.87
CA ARG A 31 -4.86 4.23 0.62
C ARG A 31 -3.80 4.32 -0.47
N VAL A 32 -3.71 3.30 -1.31
CA VAL A 32 -2.78 3.26 -2.45
C VAL A 32 -3.58 3.48 -3.72
N LEU A 33 -3.30 4.56 -4.43
CA LEU A 33 -4.00 4.93 -5.65
C LEU A 33 -3.07 4.92 -6.86
N THR A 34 -3.59 4.53 -8.01
CA THR A 34 -2.97 4.71 -9.33
C THR A 34 -3.98 5.39 -10.24
N GLN A 35 -3.60 6.48 -10.89
CA GLN A 35 -4.46 7.21 -11.84
C GLN A 35 -5.89 7.51 -11.31
N GLY A 36 -6.04 7.75 -10.01
CA GLY A 36 -7.33 8.01 -9.36
C GLY A 36 -8.12 6.77 -8.92
N VAL A 37 -7.63 5.56 -9.22
CA VAL A 37 -8.23 4.28 -8.79
C VAL A 37 -7.50 3.75 -7.56
N GLU A 38 -8.25 3.30 -6.56
CA GLU A 38 -7.68 2.63 -5.39
C GLU A 38 -7.30 1.18 -5.73
N VAL A 39 -6.04 0.83 -5.54
CA VAL A 39 -5.47 -0.49 -5.85
C VAL A 39 -4.84 -1.17 -4.63
N GLY A 40 -4.98 -0.56 -3.45
CA GLY A 40 -4.37 -1.12 -2.26
C GLY A 40 -4.52 -0.25 -1.03
N ALA A 41 -3.92 -0.73 0.03
CA ALA A 41 -4.01 -0.15 1.36
C ALA A 41 -2.69 -0.31 2.12
N GLY A 42 -2.49 0.53 3.13
CA GLY A 42 -1.32 0.52 3.99
C GLY A 42 -1.68 0.66 5.46
N TRP A 43 -0.90 0.00 6.31
CA TRP A 43 -1.01 0.06 7.77
C TRP A 43 0.34 0.44 8.36
N ILE A 44 0.32 1.29 9.38
CA ILE A 44 1.51 1.54 10.21
C ILE A 44 1.65 0.34 11.15
N ARG A 45 2.84 -0.28 11.13
CA ARG A 45 3.18 -1.43 11.96
C ARG A 45 4.53 -1.16 12.62
N THR A 46 4.72 -1.68 13.82
CA THR A 46 6.01 -1.62 14.50
C THR A 46 6.75 -2.94 14.27
N GLY A 47 7.99 -2.87 13.81
CA GLY A 47 8.83 -4.05 13.55
C GLY A 47 9.27 -4.69 14.86
N GLU A 48 8.97 -5.97 15.06
CA GLU A 48 9.23 -6.67 16.33
C GLU A 48 10.74 -6.72 16.65
N ALA A 49 11.59 -6.91 15.65
CA ALA A 49 13.04 -6.97 15.82
C ALA A 49 13.71 -5.59 15.92
N SER A 50 13.19 -4.57 15.22
CA SER A 50 13.82 -3.25 15.13
C SER A 50 13.24 -2.21 16.08
N GLY A 51 12.02 -2.43 16.56
CA GLY A 51 11.22 -1.45 17.30
C GLY A 51 10.82 -0.21 16.48
N LYS A 52 11.05 -0.22 15.16
CA LYS A 52 10.77 0.94 14.30
C LYS A 52 9.44 0.77 13.58
N ASP A 53 8.74 1.88 13.43
CA ASP A 53 7.54 1.93 12.61
C ASP A 53 7.89 1.82 11.13
N TYR A 54 7.11 1.03 10.42
CA TYR A 54 7.16 0.86 8.98
C TYR A 54 5.73 0.85 8.42
N VAL A 55 5.60 1.14 7.14
CA VAL A 55 4.31 1.05 6.47
C VAL A 55 4.22 -0.29 5.75
N SER A 56 3.33 -1.17 6.23
CA SER A 56 3.01 -2.42 5.54
C SER A 56 1.93 -2.16 4.49
N LEU A 57 2.25 -2.43 3.24
CA LEU A 57 1.39 -2.20 2.07
C LEU A 57 0.88 -3.52 1.52
N SER A 58 -0.38 -3.53 1.09
CA SER A 58 -0.99 -4.59 0.29
C SER A 58 -1.60 -3.98 -0.97
N ILE A 59 -1.20 -4.49 -2.14
CA ILE A 59 -1.62 -3.99 -3.45
C ILE A 59 -2.24 -5.14 -4.23
N ALA A 60 -3.45 -4.91 -4.74
CA ALA A 60 -4.19 -5.83 -5.58
C ALA A 60 -4.67 -5.07 -6.82
N ALA A 61 -4.31 -5.58 -7.99
CA ALA A 61 -4.72 -5.03 -9.28
C ALA A 61 -5.00 -6.17 -10.25
N PRO A 62 -5.87 -5.97 -11.26
CA PRO A 62 -6.19 -6.99 -12.26
C PRO A 62 -4.95 -7.63 -12.90
N GLU A 63 -3.88 -6.85 -13.11
CA GLU A 63 -2.61 -7.32 -13.69
C GLU A 63 -1.88 -8.36 -12.84
N PHE A 64 -2.18 -8.44 -11.54
CA PHE A 64 -1.63 -9.45 -10.61
C PHE A 64 -2.52 -10.70 -10.50
N GLY A 65 -3.66 -10.72 -11.19
CA GLY A 65 -4.64 -11.80 -11.15
C GLY A 65 -5.14 -12.04 -9.72
N PRO A 66 -5.19 -13.29 -9.23
CA PRO A 66 -5.69 -13.59 -7.88
C PRO A 66 -4.69 -13.21 -6.76
N ARG A 67 -3.49 -12.74 -7.10
CA ARG A 67 -2.41 -12.50 -6.14
C ARG A 67 -2.37 -11.03 -5.72
N LYS A 68 -1.89 -10.81 -4.50
CA LYS A 68 -1.58 -9.48 -3.97
C LYS A 68 -0.08 -9.32 -3.81
N LEU A 69 0.41 -8.12 -4.05
CA LEU A 69 1.77 -7.73 -3.71
C LEU A 69 1.78 -7.16 -2.29
N TYR A 70 2.78 -7.55 -1.52
CA TYR A 70 3.03 -7.00 -0.19
C TYR A 70 4.40 -6.31 -0.18
N ALA A 71 4.48 -5.16 0.47
CA ALA A 71 5.72 -4.39 0.59
C ALA A 71 5.77 -3.70 1.95
N ASN A 72 6.98 -3.46 2.47
CA ASN A 72 7.21 -2.72 3.70
C ASN A 72 8.11 -1.52 3.37
N LEU A 73 7.70 -0.32 3.79
CA LEU A 73 8.45 0.93 3.62
C LEU A 73 9.02 1.42 4.95
#